data_AF-A0A1G6YUR8-F1
#
_entry.id   AF-A0A1G6YUR8-F1
#
_cell.length_a   1.000
_cell.length_b   1.000
_cell.length_c   1.000
_cell.angle_alpha   90.00
_cell.angle_beta   90.00
_cell.angle_gamma   90.00
#
_symmetry.space_group_name_H-M   'P 1'
#
loop_
_entity.id
_entity.type
_entity.pdbx_description
1 polymer ?
#
loop_
_entity_poly.entity_id
_entity_poly.type
_entity_poly.pdbx_seq_one_letter_code
_entity_poly.pdbx_strand_id
1 'polypeptide(L)'
;MSKLANIIRLRKWELDEKRRRLADLQGEREEIVSAIDAMEAEVIEQSRNSGLEVSAVAIGAYMEGVRIRQDQLSQMLAAKEREVSKHQDIVAEGFRELKTFEIAQSREKARVVAAEAKVEQDAFDELGIQNHAREEALADPRYVNMRRR
;
A
#
# COMPACT_ATOMS: atom_id res chain seq x y z
N MET A 1 6.14 -11.64 -20.35
CA MET A 1 5.54 -10.71 -19.37
C MET A 1 5.62 -9.29 -19.90
N SER A 2 4.56 -8.49 -19.80
CA SER A 2 4.57 -7.08 -20.20
C SER A 2 5.56 -6.26 -19.35
N LYS A 3 6.25 -5.27 -19.95
CA LYS A 3 7.17 -4.35 -19.27
C LYS A 3 6.53 -3.70 -18.02
N LEU A 4 5.24 -3.35 -18.10
CA LEU A 4 4.48 -2.80 -16.97
C LEU A 4 4.31 -3.81 -15.82
N ALA A 5 4.11 -5.10 -16.12
CA ALA A 5 3.97 -6.12 -15.09
C ALA A 5 5.27 -6.29 -14.26
N ASN A 6 6.43 -6.18 -14.90
CA ASN A 6 7.71 -6.22 -14.20
C ASN A 6 7.92 -4.99 -13.31
N ILE A 7 7.56 -3.80 -13.79
CA ILE A 7 7.61 -2.56 -13.00
C ILE A 7 6.69 -2.67 -11.78
N ILE A 8 5.45 -3.13 -11.96
CA ILE A 8 4.50 -3.33 -10.85
C ILE A 8 5.07 -4.28 -9.80
N ARG A 9 5.69 -5.39 -10.21
CA ARG A 9 6.32 -6.33 -9.26
C ARG A 9 7.44 -5.67 -8.47
N LEU A 10 8.32 -4.91 -9.14
CA LEU A 10 9.38 -4.16 -8.47
C LEU A 10 8.80 -3.15 -7.47
N ARG A 11 7.80 -2.36 -7.88
CA ARG A 11 7.16 -1.37 -7.00
C ARG A 11 6.45 -1.98 -5.80
N LYS A 12 5.85 -3.18 -5.95
CA LYS A 12 5.29 -3.93 -4.82
C LYS A 12 6.37 -4.29 -3.80
N TRP A 13 7.47 -4.85 -4.29
CA TRP A 13 8.60 -5.19 -3.43
C TRP A 13 9.18 -3.95 -2.72
N GLU A 14 9.36 -2.84 -3.44
CA GLU A 14 9.82 -1.58 -2.84
C GLU A 14 8.86 -1.04 -1.78
N LEU A 15 7.55 -1.15 -2.00
CA LEU A 15 6.53 -0.76 -1.03
C LEU A 15 6.59 -1.64 0.22
N ASP A 16 6.75 -2.95 0.04
CA ASP A 16 6.88 -3.89 1.15
C ASP A 16 8.16 -3.62 1.96
N GLU A 17 9.25 -3.21 1.31
CA GLU A 17 10.47 -2.78 1.99
C GLU A 17 10.26 -1.51 2.82
N LYS A 18 9.61 -0.49 2.24
CA LYS A 18 9.25 0.74 2.97
C LYS A 18 8.35 0.44 4.17
N ARG A 19 7.41 -0.49 4.04
CA ARG A 19 6.52 -0.94 5.14
C ARG A 19 7.28 -1.66 6.24
N ARG A 20 8.23 -2.54 5.87
CA ARG A 20 9.10 -3.21 6.85
C ARG A 20 9.89 -2.19 7.65
N ARG A 21 10.54 -1.22 6.97
CA ARG A 21 11.26 -0.15 7.67
C ARG A 21 10.36 0.69 8.57
N LEU A 22 9.12 0.98 8.15
CA LEU A 22 8.15 1.66 9.02
C LEU A 22 7.81 0.83 10.26
N ALA A 23 7.61 -0.48 10.11
CA ALA A 23 7.36 -1.37 11.24
C ALA A 23 8.55 -1.41 12.22
N ASP A 24 9.77 -1.46 11.71
CA ASP A 24 10.98 -1.40 12.54
C ASP A 24 11.03 -0.10 13.35
N LEU A 25 10.78 1.05 12.71
CA LEU A 25 10.72 2.34 13.42
C LEU A 25 9.62 2.41 14.47
N GLN A 26 8.47 1.79 14.20
CA GLN A 26 7.39 1.69 15.18
C GLN A 26 7.78 0.83 16.37
N GLY A 27 8.54 -0.25 16.15
CA GLY A 27 9.16 -1.06 17.20
C GLY A 27 10.15 -0.25 18.04
N GLU A 28 11.08 0.46 17.39
CA GLU A 28 12.03 1.35 18.07
C GLU A 28 11.31 2.44 18.90
N ARG A 29 10.18 2.98 18.40
CA ARG A 29 9.34 3.92 19.16
C ARG A 29 8.76 3.27 20.42
N GLU A 30 8.25 2.05 20.28
CA GLU A 30 7.61 1.32 21.38
C GLU A 30 8.59 0.93 22.49
N GLU A 31 9.84 0.64 22.13
CA GLU A 31 10.93 0.43 23.09
C GLU A 31 11.19 1.69 23.94
N ILE A 32 11.15 2.88 23.33
CA ILE A 32 11.32 4.15 24.05
C ILE A 32 10.14 4.39 25.00
N VAL A 33 8.90 4.15 24.55
CA VAL A 33 7.70 4.26 25.40
C VAL A 33 7.79 3.30 26.58
N SER A 34 8.15 2.04 26.33
CA SER A 34 8.32 1.03 27.38
C SER A 34 9.41 1.44 28.40
N ALA A 35 10.49 2.09 27.94
CA ALA A 35 11.54 2.59 28.81
C ALA A 35 11.07 3.77 29.68
N ILE A 36 10.19 4.62 29.17
CA ILE A 36 9.55 5.69 29.95
C ILE A 36 8.66 5.07 31.03
N ASP A 37 7.77 4.15 30.67
CA ASP A 37 6.85 3.50 31.60
C ASP A 37 7.59 2.76 32.71
N ALA A 38 8.67 2.05 32.37
CA ALA A 38 9.50 1.34 33.33
C ALA A 38 10.19 2.30 34.32
N MET A 39 10.68 3.44 33.83
CA MET A 39 11.29 4.47 34.67
C MET A 39 10.24 5.11 35.60
N GLU A 40 9.03 5.40 35.11
CA GLU A 40 7.95 5.94 35.94
C GLU A 40 7.54 4.96 37.06
N ALA A 41 7.45 3.66 36.74
CA ALA A 41 7.20 2.62 37.72
C ALA A 41 8.32 2.54 38.77
N GLU A 42 9.59 2.62 38.35
CA GLU A 42 10.74 2.63 39.26
C GLU A 42 10.68 3.82 40.23
N VAL A 43 10.34 5.01 39.74
CA VAL A 43 10.20 6.22 40.58
C VAL A 43 9.11 6.04 41.63
N ILE A 44 7.96 5.47 41.25
CA ILE A 44 6.86 5.20 42.18
C ILE A 44 7.31 4.22 43.27
N GLU A 45 7.96 3.12 42.90
CA GLU A 45 8.45 2.13 43.86
C GLU A 45 9.50 2.71 44.81
N GLN A 46 10.45 3.51 44.29
CA GLN A 46 11.43 4.18 45.14
C GLN A 46 10.78 5.18 46.11
N SER A 47 9.75 5.92 45.69
CA SER A 47 9.01 6.85 46.57
C SER A 47 8.26 6.15 47.71
N ARG A 48 7.82 4.91 47.49
CA ARG A 48 7.16 4.07 48.51
C ARG A 48 8.17 3.50 49.51
N ASN A 49 9.37 3.19 49.06
CA ASN A 49 10.43 2.55 49.84
C ASN A 49 11.33 3.55 50.59
N SER A 50 11.32 4.82 50.22
CA SER A 50 12.02 5.89 50.93
C SER A 50 11.39 6.20 52.30
N GLY A 51 11.61 5.31 53.26
CA GLY A 51 11.32 5.51 54.69
C GLY A 51 12.27 6.49 55.37
N LEU A 52 11.98 6.81 56.64
CA LEU A 52 12.45 7.93 57.47
C LEU A 52 13.97 8.15 57.66
N GLU A 53 14.86 7.36 57.05
CA GLU A 53 16.33 7.48 57.24
C GLU A 53 17.11 8.00 56.01
N VAL A 54 16.45 8.29 54.89
CA VAL A 54 17.13 8.84 53.70
C VAL A 54 17.29 10.36 53.82
N SER A 55 18.53 10.87 53.69
CA SER A 55 18.81 12.31 53.69
C SER A 55 18.11 13.03 52.53
N ALA A 56 17.53 14.20 52.81
CA ALA A 56 16.89 15.06 51.81
C ALA A 56 17.81 15.41 50.62
N VAL A 57 19.12 15.48 50.85
CA VAL A 57 20.13 15.71 49.81
C VAL A 57 20.21 14.54 48.83
N ALA A 58 20.16 13.30 49.33
CA ALA A 58 20.22 12.10 48.49
C ALA A 58 18.94 11.95 47.65
N ILE A 59 17.77 12.26 48.22
CA ILE A 59 16.50 12.28 47.50
C ILE A 59 16.52 13.34 46.39
N GLY A 60 17.01 14.56 46.69
CA GLY A 60 17.09 15.63 45.70
C GLY A 60 17.99 15.28 44.51
N ALA A 61 19.17 14.69 44.76
CA ALA A 61 20.07 14.25 43.70
C ALA A 61 19.46 13.14 42.82
N TYR A 62 18.76 12.18 43.44
CA TYR A 62 18.06 11.12 42.72
C TYR A 62 16.94 11.68 41.82
N MET A 63 16.08 12.55 42.37
CA MET A 63 14.98 13.17 41.63
C MET A 63 15.47 14.01 40.45
N GLU A 64 16.59 14.73 40.61
CA GLU A 64 17.19 15.47 39.51
C GLU A 64 17.71 14.55 38.39
N GLY A 65 18.34 13.42 38.75
CA GLY A 65 18.77 12.41 37.79
C GLY A 65 17.60 11.80 37.01
N VAL A 66 16.50 11.51 37.70
CA VAL A 66 15.24 11.04 37.09
C VAL A 66 14.70 12.07 36.10
N ARG A 67 14.65 13.35 36.49
CA ARG A 67 14.17 14.44 35.63
C ARG A 67 14.99 14.57 34.35
N ILE A 68 16.32 14.50 34.45
CA ILE A 68 17.22 14.55 33.30
C ILE A 68 16.97 13.37 32.36
N ARG A 69 16.83 12.15 32.91
CA ARG A 69 16.57 10.95 32.11
C ARG A 69 15.20 11.01 31.43
N GLN A 70 14.18 11.52 32.11
CA GLN A 70 12.85 11.71 31.54
C GLN A 70 12.87 12.69 30.36
N ASP A 71 13.56 13.81 30.50
CA ASP A 71 13.72 14.78 29.41
C ASP A 71 14.44 14.16 28.20
N GLN A 72 15.51 13.40 28.44
CA GLN A 72 16.24 12.68 27.38
C GLN A 72 15.35 11.68 26.64
N LEU A 73 14.62 10.82 27.36
CA LEU A 73 13.71 9.84 26.74
C LEU A 73 12.57 10.53 25.98
N SER A 74 12.04 11.63 26.51
CA SER A 74 10.99 12.41 25.86
C SER A 74 11.46 13.05 24.55
N GLN A 75 12.68 13.60 24.54
CA GLN A 75 13.29 14.14 23.32
C GLN A 75 13.58 13.05 22.29
N MET A 76 14.06 11.88 22.74
CA MET A 76 14.26 10.71 21.88
C MET A 76 12.94 10.23 21.26
N LEU A 77 11.88 10.13 22.06
CA LEU A 77 10.55 9.74 21.60
C LEU A 77 10.02 10.72 20.54
N ALA A 78 10.06 12.02 20.83
CA ALA A 78 9.60 13.05 19.91
C ALA A 78 10.40 13.04 18.58
N ALA A 79 11.70 12.76 18.63
CA ALA A 79 12.52 12.58 17.43
C ALA A 79 12.10 11.33 16.64
N LYS A 80 11.88 10.21 17.33
CA LYS A 80 11.44 8.96 16.71
C LYS A 80 10.05 9.07 16.08
N GLU A 81 9.11 9.77 16.73
CA GLU A 81 7.77 10.03 16.20
C GLU A 81 7.82 10.84 14.90
N ARG A 82 8.69 11.85 14.81
CA ARG A 82 8.91 12.59 13.55
C ARG A 82 9.46 11.69 12.45
N GLU A 83 10.36 10.76 12.80
CA GLU A 83 10.90 9.78 11.85
C GLU A 83 9.82 8.81 11.35
N VAL A 84 9.00 8.28 12.27
CA VAL A 84 7.85 7.42 11.96
C VAL A 84 6.89 8.14 11.02
N SER A 85 6.50 9.37 11.34
CA SER A 85 5.59 10.18 10.51
C SER A 85 6.16 10.39 9.10
N LYS A 86 7.45 10.75 8.99
CA LYS A 86 8.11 10.87 7.68
C LYS A 86 8.10 9.57 6.88
N HIS A 87 8.27 8.42 7.52
CA HIS A 87 8.21 7.12 6.85
C HIS A 87 6.79 6.69 6.48
N GLN A 88 5.76 7.09 7.24
CA GLN A 88 4.37 6.92 6.83
C GLN A 88 4.10 7.64 5.50
N ASP A 89 4.60 8.86 5.34
CA ASP A 89 4.47 9.61 4.08
C ASP A 89 5.20 8.91 2.92
N ILE A 90 6.38 8.35 3.16
CA ILE A 90 7.15 7.58 2.16
C ILE A 90 6.40 6.31 1.72
N VAL A 91 5.78 5.60 2.67
CA VAL A 91 4.94 4.44 2.37
C VAL A 91 3.70 4.87 1.56
N ALA A 92 3.06 5.96 1.95
CA ALA A 92 1.90 6.51 1.24
C ALA A 92 2.25 6.90 -0.20
N GLU A 93 3.40 7.53 -0.42
CA GLU A 93 3.89 7.86 -1.77
C GLU A 93 4.18 6.60 -2.58
N GLY A 94 4.90 5.63 -2.01
CA GLY A 94 5.16 4.35 -2.67
C GLY A 94 3.86 3.61 -3.09
N PHE A 95 2.82 3.71 -2.27
CA PHE A 95 1.51 3.15 -2.61
C PHE A 95 0.83 3.90 -3.76
N ARG A 96 0.89 5.24 -3.77
CA ARG A 96 0.36 6.05 -4.88
C ARG A 96 1.05 5.72 -6.19
N GLU A 97 2.39 5.65 -6.20
CA GLU A 97 3.17 5.27 -7.38
C GLU A 97 2.77 3.89 -7.90
N LEU A 98 2.70 2.89 -7.02
CA LEU A 98 2.27 1.53 -7.39
C LEU A 98 0.88 1.55 -8.03
N LYS A 99 -0.08 2.29 -7.45
CA LYS A 99 -1.44 2.37 -7.99
C LYS A 99 -1.50 3.01 -9.36
N THR A 100 -0.70 4.03 -9.63
CA THR A 100 -0.61 4.63 -10.97
C THR A 100 -0.24 3.58 -12.02
N PHE A 101 0.75 2.71 -11.73
CA PHE A 101 1.14 1.65 -12.66
C PHE A 101 0.08 0.56 -12.80
N GLU A 102 -0.56 0.14 -11.69
CA GLU A 102 -1.66 -0.84 -11.74
C GLU A 102 -2.84 -0.34 -12.57
N ILE A 103 -3.21 0.93 -12.44
CA ILE A 103 -4.27 1.56 -13.24
C ILE A 103 -3.86 1.61 -14.72
N ALA A 104 -2.61 1.99 -15.03
CA ALA A 104 -2.11 2.00 -16.40
C ALA A 104 -2.16 0.61 -17.04
N GLN A 105 -1.75 -0.44 -16.32
CA GLN A 105 -1.85 -1.82 -16.79
C GLN A 105 -3.31 -2.25 -17.02
N SER A 106 -4.22 -1.90 -16.11
CA SER A 106 -5.64 -2.23 -16.24
C SER A 106 -6.25 -1.58 -17.49
N ARG A 107 -5.94 -0.30 -17.74
CA ARG A 107 -6.38 0.42 -18.94
C ARG A 107 -5.84 -0.20 -20.23
N GLU A 108 -4.57 -0.60 -20.24
CA GLU A 108 -3.97 -1.28 -21.39
C GLU A 108 -4.66 -2.61 -21.67
N LYS A 109 -4.90 -3.42 -20.62
CA LYS A 109 -5.63 -4.68 -20.76
C LYS A 109 -7.05 -4.47 -21.30
N ALA A 110 -7.76 -3.46 -20.78
CA ALA A 110 -9.10 -3.12 -21.26
C ALA A 110 -9.11 -2.70 -22.74
N ARG A 111 -8.10 -1.93 -23.19
CA ARG A 111 -7.95 -1.56 -24.60
C ARG A 111 -7.73 -2.77 -25.50
N VAL A 112 -6.88 -3.71 -25.09
CA VAL A 112 -6.63 -4.94 -25.87
C VAL A 112 -7.92 -5.76 -26.00
N VAL A 113 -8.62 -5.99 -24.89
CA VAL A 113 -9.90 -6.73 -24.89
C VAL A 113 -10.95 -6.04 -25.75
N ALA A 114 -11.06 -4.71 -25.67
CA ALA A 114 -12.01 -3.96 -26.49
C ALA A 114 -11.68 -4.02 -27.99
N ALA A 115 -10.38 -4.01 -28.34
CA ALA A 115 -9.94 -4.15 -29.72
C ALA A 115 -10.24 -5.56 -30.27
N GLU A 116 -9.98 -6.61 -29.48
CA GLU A 116 -10.32 -8.00 -29.82
C GLU A 116 -11.82 -8.18 -30.02
N ALA A 117 -12.63 -7.68 -29.08
CA ALA A 117 -14.09 -7.74 -29.18
C ALA A 117 -14.63 -6.99 -30.41
N LYS A 118 -14.02 -5.85 -30.77
CA LYS A 118 -14.39 -5.11 -31.98
C LYS A 118 -14.09 -5.91 -33.25
N VAL A 119 -12.90 -6.51 -33.33
CA VAL A 119 -12.52 -7.35 -34.49
C VAL A 119 -13.45 -8.54 -34.63
N GLU A 120 -13.80 -9.19 -33.52
CA GLU A 120 -14.75 -10.30 -33.50
C GLU A 120 -16.16 -9.86 -33.93
N GLN A 121 -16.63 -8.71 -33.44
CA GLN A 121 -17.91 -8.14 -33.84
C GLN A 121 -17.95 -7.81 -35.34
N ASP A 122 -16.93 -7.12 -35.86
CA ASP A 122 -16.83 -6.76 -37.28
C ASP A 122 -16.89 -8.02 -38.17
N ALA A 123 -16.26 -9.13 -37.75
CA ALA A 123 -16.30 -10.41 -38.46
C ALA A 123 -17.69 -11.07 -38.43
N PHE A 124 -18.40 -11.02 -37.29
CA PHE A 124 -19.77 -11.52 -37.20
C PHE A 124 -20.75 -10.71 -38.02
N ASP A 125 -20.60 -9.39 -38.04
CA ASP A 125 -21.43 -8.50 -38.85
C ASP A 125 -21.24 -8.79 -40.35
N GLU A 126 -20.01 -9.02 -40.80
CA GLU A 126 -19.72 -9.40 -42.19
C GLU A 126 -20.38 -10.75 -42.57
N LEU A 127 -20.28 -11.76 -41.70
CA LEU A 127 -20.95 -13.05 -41.91
C LEU A 127 -22.49 -12.90 -41.95
N GLY A 128 -23.05 -12.04 -41.10
CA GLY A 128 -24.48 -11.73 -41.08
C GLY A 128 -24.96 -11.14 -42.41
N ILE A 129 -24.23 -10.16 -42.94
CA ILE A 129 -24.52 -9.54 -44.24
C ILE A 129 -24.43 -10.58 -45.37
N GLN A 130 -23.38 -11.41 -45.39
CA GLN A 130 -23.22 -12.44 -46.41
C GLN A 130 -24.35 -13.48 -46.37
N ASN A 131 -24.78 -13.89 -45.17
CA ASN A 131 -25.88 -14.83 -45.00
C ASN A 131 -27.21 -14.22 -45.47
N HIS A 132 -27.52 -12.98 -45.08
CA HIS A 132 -28.72 -12.28 -45.51
C HIS A 132 -28.77 -12.11 -47.03
N ALA A 133 -27.67 -11.65 -47.64
CA ALA A 133 -27.57 -11.50 -49.09
C ALA A 133 -27.77 -12.85 -49.83
N ARG A 134 -27.27 -13.96 -49.26
CA ARG A 134 -27.49 -15.31 -49.80
C ARG A 134 -28.96 -15.73 -49.69
N GLU A 135 -29.62 -15.45 -48.57
CA GLU A 135 -31.04 -15.73 -48.38
C GLU A 135 -31.91 -14.93 -49.35
N GLU A 136 -31.65 -13.63 -49.52
CA GLU A 136 -32.34 -12.80 -50.51
C GLU A 136 -32.16 -13.32 -51.94
N ALA A 137 -30.93 -13.70 -52.32
CA ALA A 137 -30.67 -14.27 -53.64
C ALA A 137 -31.40 -15.60 -53.87
N LEU A 138 -31.59 -16.41 -52.82
CA LEU A 138 -32.36 -17.67 -52.88
C LEU A 138 -33.87 -17.42 -52.90
N ALA A 139 -34.35 -16.31 -52.35
CA ALA A 139 -35.74 -15.90 -52.32
C ALA A 139 -36.20 -15.19 -53.62
N ASP A 140 -35.28 -14.68 -54.44
CA ASP A 140 -35.59 -14.08 -55.75
C ASP A 140 -36.18 -15.14 -56.73
N PRO A 141 -37.43 -14.97 -57.22
CA PRO A 141 -38.09 -15.88 -58.17
C PRO A 141 -37.30 -16.13 -59.47
N ARG A 142 -36.38 -15.23 -59.85
CA ARG A 142 -35.53 -15.39 -61.04
C ARG A 142 -34.44 -16.45 -60.86
N TYR A 143 -33.98 -16.71 -59.63
CA TYR A 143 -32.97 -17.72 -59.30
C TYR A 143 -33.57 -19.11 -58.99
N VAL A 144 -34.77 -19.16 -58.40
CA VAL A 144 -35.49 -20.42 -58.09
C VAL A 144 -35.78 -21.24 -59.36
N ASN A 145 -35.94 -20.59 -60.52
CA ASN A 145 -36.18 -21.25 -61.81
C ASN A 145 -34.92 -21.81 -62.49
N MET A 146 -33.70 -21.42 -62.08
CA MET A 146 -32.45 -21.99 -62.62
C MET A 146 -32.01 -23.29 -61.96
N ARG A 147 -32.48 -23.59 -60.75
CA ARG A 147 -32.11 -24.81 -59.99
C ARG A 147 -33.09 -25.98 -60.15
N ARG A 148 -34.15 -25.82 -60.95
CA ARG A 148 -35.20 -26.82 -61.23
C ARG A 148 -35.07 -27.52 -62.59
N ARG A 149 -33.91 -27.49 -63.24
CA ARG A 149 -33.58 -28.33 -64.40
C ARG A 149 -32.45 -29.28 -64.07
#